data_AF-A0A7X3GA13-F1
#
_entry.id   AF-A0A7X3GA13-F1
#
_cell.length_a   1.000
_cell.length_b   1.000
_cell.length_c   1.000
_cell.angle_alpha   90.00
_cell.angle_beta   90.00
_cell.angle_gamma   90.00
#
_symmetry.space_group_name_H-M   'P 1'
#
loop_
_entity.id
_entity.type
_entity.pdbx_description
1 polymer ?
#
loop_
_entity_poly.entity_id
_entity_poly.type
_entity_poly.pdbx_seq_one_letter_code
_entity_poly.pdbx_strand_id
1 'polypeptide(L)'
;TQEEKDAAKATVDAEAAKAKDAVDAATDQAGVDAAKDSGTGEIAKVNPEATAKPAAKEAIDKAAADKKAAIDARDDLTAEEKAAAKAEVDSEAVKAKDAVDAATDQAGVDAAKDSGTGEIAKVNPEAAAKPAAK
;
A
#
# COMPACT_ATOMS: atom_id res chain seq x y z
N THR A 1 6.88 6.05 -5.23
CA THR A 1 8.26 6.42 -4.85
C THR A 1 9.09 6.50 -6.12
N GLN A 2 10.34 6.98 -6.02
CA GLN A 2 11.24 6.94 -7.18
C GLN A 2 11.50 5.49 -7.61
N GLU A 3 11.70 4.58 -6.66
CA GLU A 3 11.83 3.14 -6.92
C GLU A 3 10.62 2.55 -7.66
N GLU A 4 9.38 2.91 -7.31
CA GLU A 4 8.20 2.43 -8.04
C GLU A 4 8.14 2.94 -9.48
N LYS A 5 8.57 4.18 -9.71
CA LYS A 5 8.65 4.74 -11.07
C LYS A 5 9.74 4.06 -11.88
N ASP A 6 10.88 3.76 -11.26
CA ASP A 6 12.00 3.09 -11.92
C ASP A 6 11.67 1.62 -12.22
N ALA A 7 10.99 0.93 -11.30
CA ALA A 7 10.48 -0.43 -11.51
C ALA A 7 9.42 -0.48 -12.63
N ALA A 8 8.42 0.42 -12.59
CA ALA A 8 7.42 0.51 -13.66
C ALA A 8 8.08 0.84 -15.00
N LYS A 9 9.08 1.72 -15.03
CA LYS A 9 9.84 2.03 -16.24
C LYS A 9 10.61 0.81 -16.75
N ALA A 10 11.27 0.06 -15.88
CA ALA A 10 11.99 -1.14 -16.25
C ALA A 10 11.05 -2.22 -16.83
N THR A 11 9.85 -2.38 -16.26
CA THR A 11 8.82 -3.28 -16.78
C THR A 11 8.30 -2.81 -18.14
N VAL A 12 8.03 -1.50 -18.31
CA VAL A 12 7.65 -0.92 -19.62
C VAL A 12 8.76 -1.16 -20.66
N ASP A 13 10.02 -0.92 -20.30
CA ASP A 13 11.15 -1.13 -21.21
C ASP A 13 11.28 -2.61 -21.61
N ALA A 14 11.07 -3.55 -20.67
CA ALA A 14 11.10 -4.98 -20.92
C ALA A 14 9.94 -5.46 -21.80
N GLU A 15 8.71 -5.01 -21.55
CA GLU A 15 7.54 -5.36 -22.37
C GLU A 15 7.63 -4.73 -23.77
N ALA A 16 8.17 -3.52 -23.88
CA ALA A 16 8.47 -2.89 -25.17
C ALA A 16 9.52 -3.69 -25.97
N ALA A 17 10.55 -4.22 -25.31
CA ALA A 17 11.55 -5.08 -25.95
C ALA A 17 10.92 -6.40 -26.45
N LYS A 18 10.12 -7.09 -25.63
CA LYS A 18 9.40 -8.30 -26.03
C LYS A 18 8.46 -8.06 -27.22
N ALA A 19 7.72 -6.95 -27.19
CA ALA A 19 6.83 -6.57 -28.28
C ALA A 19 7.61 -6.35 -29.59
N LYS A 20 8.78 -5.71 -29.51
CA LYS A 20 9.67 -5.51 -30.65
C LYS A 20 10.20 -6.81 -31.22
N ASP A 21 10.69 -7.72 -30.36
CA ASP A 21 11.18 -9.03 -30.78
C ASP A 21 10.08 -9.87 -31.44
N ALA A 22 8.84 -9.80 -30.92
CA ALA A 22 7.69 -10.48 -31.50
C ALA A 22 7.31 -9.93 -32.88
N VAL A 23 7.40 -8.62 -33.09
CA VAL A 23 7.20 -7.98 -34.40
C VAL A 23 8.30 -8.41 -35.38
N ASP A 24 9.56 -8.42 -34.95
CA ASP A 24 10.70 -8.78 -35.79
C ASP A 24 10.68 -10.28 -36.18
N ALA A 25 10.10 -11.14 -35.35
CA ALA A 25 9.90 -12.57 -35.61
C ALA A 25 8.67 -12.90 -36.47
N ALA A 26 7.75 -11.96 -36.65
CA ALA A 26 6.52 -12.19 -37.42
C ALA A 26 6.84 -12.40 -38.91
N THR A 27 6.21 -13.42 -39.51
CA THR A 27 6.46 -13.80 -40.93
C THR A 27 5.42 -13.24 -41.90
N ASP A 28 4.35 -12.65 -41.38
CA ASP A 28 3.27 -12.03 -42.15
C ASP A 28 2.67 -10.83 -41.41
N GLN A 29 1.77 -10.12 -42.10
CA GLN A 29 1.12 -8.92 -41.55
C GLN A 29 0.22 -9.24 -40.35
N ALA A 30 -0.45 -10.40 -40.34
CA ALA A 30 -1.33 -10.79 -39.24
C ALA A 30 -0.54 -11.00 -37.94
N GLY A 31 0.65 -11.61 -38.02
CA GLY A 31 1.56 -11.76 -36.91
C GLY A 31 2.09 -10.41 -36.39
N VAL A 32 2.40 -9.47 -37.29
CA VAL A 32 2.80 -8.11 -36.90
C VAL A 32 1.69 -7.40 -36.13
N ASP A 33 0.44 -7.50 -36.60
CA ASP A 33 -0.70 -6.85 -35.96
C ASP A 33 -0.98 -7.47 -34.58
N ALA A 34 -0.95 -8.80 -34.46
CA ALA A 34 -1.10 -9.50 -33.19
C ALA A 34 0.00 -9.15 -32.17
N ALA A 35 1.25 -9.02 -32.61
CA ALA A 35 2.37 -8.65 -31.75
C ALA A 35 2.23 -7.21 -31.21
N LYS A 36 1.75 -6.27 -32.03
CA LYS A 36 1.46 -4.89 -31.61
C LYS A 36 0.34 -4.83 -30.58
N ASP A 37 -0.76 -5.52 -30.84
CA ASP A 37 -1.91 -5.53 -29.93
C ASP A 37 -1.53 -6.15 -28.57
N SER A 38 -0.79 -7.26 -28.58
CA SER A 38 -0.28 -7.88 -27.35
C SER A 38 0.66 -6.93 -26.61
N GLY A 39 1.65 -6.36 -27.30
CA GLY A 39 2.64 -5.48 -26.67
C GLY A 39 2.04 -4.22 -26.05
N THR A 40 1.12 -3.57 -26.77
CA THR A 40 0.39 -2.39 -26.25
C THR A 40 -0.53 -2.75 -25.09
N GLY A 41 -1.17 -3.93 -25.13
CA GLY A 41 -1.96 -4.47 -24.03
C GLY A 41 -1.14 -4.72 -22.77
N GLU A 42 0.04 -5.35 -22.88
CA GLU A 42 0.92 -5.60 -21.73
C GLU A 42 1.51 -4.30 -21.16
N ILE A 43 1.97 -3.37 -22.00
CA ILE A 43 2.49 -2.07 -21.55
C ILE A 43 1.40 -1.27 -20.81
N ALA A 44 0.15 -1.30 -21.28
CA ALA A 44 -0.96 -0.61 -20.62
C ALA A 44 -1.23 -1.16 -19.20
N LYS A 45 -0.93 -2.45 -18.95
CA LYS A 45 -1.06 -3.07 -17.63
C LYS A 45 0.05 -2.71 -16.65
N VAL A 46 1.10 -1.99 -17.06
CA VAL A 46 2.20 -1.55 -16.17
C VAL A 46 1.85 -0.25 -15.42
N ASN A 47 0.86 0.52 -15.91
CA ASN A 47 0.39 1.75 -15.27
C ASN A 47 -0.33 1.64 -13.89
N PRO A 48 -0.97 0.53 -13.48
CA PRO A 48 -1.59 0.41 -12.16
C PRO A 48 -0.58 0.27 -11.01
N GLU A 49 0.60 -0.34 -11.23
CA GLU A 49 1.57 -0.61 -10.16
C GLU A 49 2.10 0.66 -9.48
N ALA A 50 2.32 1.75 -10.22
CA ALA A 50 2.87 2.99 -9.67
C ALA A 50 1.88 3.81 -8.80
N THR A 51 0.59 3.46 -8.82
CA THR A 51 -0.46 4.18 -8.05
C THR A 51 -0.91 3.45 -6.80
N ALA A 52 -0.60 2.16 -6.68
CA ALA A 52 -1.11 1.30 -5.62
C ALA A 52 -0.52 1.60 -4.24
N LYS A 53 0.81 1.72 -4.11
CA LYS A 53 1.42 1.99 -2.80
C LYS A 53 1.06 3.37 -2.24
N PRO A 54 1.05 4.47 -3.02
CA PRO A 54 0.57 5.76 -2.51
C PRO A 54 -0.85 5.69 -1.95
N ALA A 55 -1.78 5.06 -2.69
CA ALA A 55 -3.16 4.89 -2.24
C ALA A 55 -3.25 4.00 -0.97
N ALA A 56 -2.45 2.94 -0.90
CA ALA A 56 -2.37 2.09 0.28
C ALA A 56 -1.88 2.84 1.52
N LYS A 57 -0.83 3.66 1.37
CA LYS A 57 -0.31 4.50 2.46
C LYS A 57 -1.30 5.56 2.92
N GLU A 58 -2.04 6.17 1.99
CA GLU A 58 -3.11 7.12 2.33
C GLU A 58 -4.24 6.44 3.11
N ALA A 59 -4.62 5.21 2.73
CA ALA A 59 -5.60 4.43 3.47
C ALA A 59 -5.11 4.09 4.90
N ILE A 60 -3.82 3.76 5.06
CA ILE A 60 -3.20 3.54 6.38
C ILE A 60 -3.21 4.82 7.21
N ASP A 61 -2.84 5.96 6.61
CA ASP A 61 -2.88 7.27 7.28
C ASP A 61 -4.27 7.64 7.74
N LYS A 62 -5.28 7.41 6.90
CA LYS A 62 -6.67 7.66 7.26
C LYS A 62 -7.11 6.77 8.42
N ALA A 63 -6.80 5.47 8.37
CA ALA A 63 -7.14 4.55 9.46
C ALA A 63 -6.46 4.94 10.78
N ALA A 64 -5.19 5.34 10.73
CA ALA A 64 -4.46 5.84 11.89
C ALA A 64 -5.11 7.11 12.46
N ALA A 65 -5.44 8.09 11.61
CA ALA A 65 -6.09 9.33 12.02
C ALA A 65 -7.47 9.08 12.66
N ASP A 66 -8.32 8.28 12.03
CA ASP A 66 -9.64 7.90 12.53
C ASP A 66 -9.51 7.20 13.89
N LYS A 67 -8.53 6.30 14.04
CA LYS A 67 -8.31 5.57 15.28
C LYS A 67 -7.84 6.47 16.43
N LYS A 68 -6.90 7.38 16.16
CA LYS A 68 -6.46 8.36 17.16
C LYS A 68 -7.59 9.29 17.61
N ALA A 69 -8.45 9.70 16.68
CA ALA A 69 -9.64 10.49 17.00
C ALA A 69 -10.61 9.71 17.92
N ALA A 70 -10.80 8.41 17.67
CA ALA A 70 -11.59 7.54 18.55
C ALA A 70 -10.97 7.40 19.95
N ILE A 71 -9.64 7.30 20.05
CA ILE A 71 -8.91 7.29 21.35
C ILE A 71 -9.08 8.62 22.07
N ASP A 72 -9.00 9.75 21.36
CA ASP A 72 -9.19 11.08 21.95
C ASP A 72 -10.57 11.27 22.56
N ALA A 73 -11.60 10.73 21.90
CA ALA A 73 -12.99 10.81 22.34
C ALA A 73 -13.30 9.95 23.58
N ARG A 74 -12.35 9.12 24.07
CA ARG A 74 -12.56 8.28 25.26
C ARG A 74 -12.34 9.07 26.54
N ASP A 75 -13.42 9.48 27.19
CA ASP A 75 -13.39 10.25 28.44
C ASP A 75 -12.99 9.42 29.68
N ASP A 76 -12.96 8.10 29.54
CA ASP A 76 -12.56 7.19 30.61
C ASP A 76 -11.05 7.00 30.73
N LEU A 77 -10.28 7.40 29.71
CA LEU A 77 -8.82 7.33 29.68
C LEU A 77 -8.16 8.61 30.20
N THR A 78 -7.00 8.46 30.83
CA THR A 78 -6.12 9.60 31.16
C THR A 78 -5.39 10.12 29.93
N ALA A 79 -4.78 11.31 30.05
CA ALA A 79 -3.97 11.87 28.97
C ALA A 79 -2.77 10.98 28.62
N GLU A 80 -2.15 10.36 29.63
CA GLU A 80 -1.02 9.45 29.48
C GLU A 80 -1.42 8.17 28.74
N GLU A 81 -2.57 7.57 29.09
CA GLU A 81 -3.10 6.38 28.41
C GLU A 81 -3.44 6.67 26.95
N LYS A 82 -4.05 7.83 26.68
CA LYS A 82 -4.30 8.30 25.30
C LYS A 82 -3.00 8.48 24.53
N ALA A 83 -2.01 9.12 25.14
CA ALA A 83 -0.72 9.36 24.49
C ALA A 83 0.00 8.04 24.14
N ALA A 84 0.01 7.08 25.06
CA ALA A 84 0.59 5.76 24.81
C ALA A 84 -0.13 5.02 23.67
N ALA A 85 -1.46 4.99 23.69
CA ALA A 85 -2.24 4.33 22.65
C ALA A 85 -2.07 4.99 21.27
N LYS A 86 -1.98 6.32 21.20
CA LYS A 86 -1.69 7.01 19.94
C LYS A 86 -0.30 6.73 19.40
N ALA A 87 0.69 6.60 20.28
CA ALA A 87 2.04 6.20 19.90
C ALA A 87 2.07 4.75 19.36
N GLU A 88 1.25 3.86 19.92
CA GLU A 88 1.08 2.51 19.37
C GLU A 88 0.42 2.55 17.97
N VAL A 89 -0.62 3.36 17.78
CA VAL A 89 -1.22 3.59 16.44
C VAL A 89 -0.17 4.10 15.44
N ASP A 90 0.67 5.04 15.84
CA ASP A 90 1.76 5.56 14.99
C ASP A 90 2.77 4.47 14.61
N SER A 91 3.16 3.64 15.59
CA SER A 91 4.08 2.52 15.37
C SER A 91 3.52 1.52 14.37
N GLU A 92 2.24 1.13 14.51
CA GLU A 92 1.60 0.21 13.57
C GLU A 92 1.41 0.82 12.18
N ALA A 93 1.11 2.12 12.09
CA ALA A 93 1.04 2.82 10.81
C ALA A 93 2.39 2.87 10.09
N VAL A 94 3.49 3.10 10.80
CA VAL A 94 4.85 3.05 10.23
C VAL A 94 5.17 1.65 9.72
N LYS A 95 4.98 0.61 10.54
CA LYS A 95 5.22 -0.79 10.13
C LYS A 95 4.41 -1.18 8.89
N ALA A 96 3.15 -0.76 8.83
CA ALA A 96 2.28 -1.02 7.69
C ALA A 96 2.79 -0.35 6.40
N LYS A 97 3.24 0.91 6.49
CA LYS A 97 3.81 1.65 5.36
C LYS A 97 5.13 1.03 4.88
N ASP A 98 5.97 0.60 5.80
CA ASP A 98 7.22 -0.10 5.47
C ASP A 98 6.95 -1.43 4.76
N ALA A 99 5.92 -2.17 5.19
CA ALA A 99 5.48 -3.39 4.52
C ALA A 99 4.93 -3.12 3.10
N VAL A 100 4.18 -2.02 2.92
CA VAL A 100 3.73 -1.57 1.60
C VAL A 100 4.92 -1.22 0.71
N ASP A 101 5.94 -0.54 1.25
CA ASP A 101 7.17 -0.24 0.50
C ASP A 101 7.93 -1.48 0.08
N ALA A 102 8.03 -2.47 0.97
CA ALA A 102 8.70 -3.73 0.72
C ALA A 102 7.94 -4.67 -0.26
N ALA A 103 6.64 -4.45 -0.47
CA ALA A 103 5.85 -5.28 -1.38
C ALA A 103 6.37 -5.18 -2.84
N THR A 104 6.52 -6.33 -3.49
CA THR A 104 7.06 -6.42 -4.86
C THR A 104 5.99 -6.53 -5.94
N ASP A 105 4.73 -6.72 -5.56
CA ASP A 105 3.59 -6.84 -6.46
C ASP A 105 2.31 -6.25 -5.83
N GLN A 106 1.26 -6.16 -6.63
CA GLN A 106 -0.04 -5.62 -6.20
C GLN A 106 -0.65 -6.40 -5.03
N ALA A 107 -0.57 -7.73 -5.06
CA ALA A 107 -1.15 -8.59 -4.02
C ALA A 107 -0.47 -8.35 -2.66
N GLY A 108 0.85 -8.15 -2.66
CA GLY A 108 1.63 -7.77 -1.48
C GLY A 108 1.26 -6.39 -0.96
N VAL A 109 1.02 -5.41 -1.85
CA VAL A 109 0.56 -4.07 -1.46
C VAL A 109 -0.81 -4.14 -0.78
N ASP A 110 -1.75 -4.87 -1.37
CA ASP A 110 -3.10 -5.04 -0.81
C ASP A 110 -3.06 -5.79 0.53
N ALA A 111 -2.28 -6.86 0.63
CA ALA A 111 -2.11 -7.62 1.87
C ALA A 111 -1.47 -6.77 2.98
N ALA A 112 -0.43 -5.97 2.66
CA ALA A 112 0.22 -5.08 3.61
C ALA A 112 -0.73 -3.98 4.12
N LYS A 113 -1.52 -3.38 3.21
CA LYS A 113 -2.57 -2.42 3.55
C LYS A 113 -3.61 -3.02 4.49
N ASP A 114 -4.16 -4.18 4.15
CA ASP A 114 -5.25 -4.79 4.91
C ASP A 114 -4.78 -5.28 6.28
N SER A 115 -3.58 -5.88 6.35
CA SER A 115 -2.95 -6.25 7.61
C SER A 115 -2.71 -5.02 8.49
N GLY A 116 -2.09 -3.97 7.94
CA GLY A 116 -1.77 -2.75 8.67
C GLY A 116 -2.99 -2.02 9.22
N THR A 117 -4.03 -1.85 8.41
CA THR A 117 -5.30 -1.26 8.86
C THR A 117 -6.00 -2.13 9.92
N GLY A 118 -5.88 -3.45 9.82
CA GLY A 118 -6.34 -4.40 10.83
C GLY A 118 -5.62 -4.24 12.18
N GLU A 119 -4.29 -4.16 12.19
CA GLU A 119 -3.51 -3.97 13.43
C GLU A 119 -3.80 -2.60 14.08
N ILE A 120 -3.88 -1.52 13.29
CA ILE A 120 -4.30 -0.20 13.78
C ILE A 120 -5.68 -0.27 14.45
N ALA A 121 -6.64 -0.98 13.85
CA ALA A 121 -7.99 -1.10 14.39
C ALA A 121 -8.00 -1.81 15.76
N LYS A 122 -7.09 -2.76 15.98
CA LYS A 122 -6.96 -3.54 17.23
C LYS A 122 -6.43 -2.72 18.40
N VAL A 123 -5.74 -1.61 18.18
CA VAL A 123 -5.19 -0.77 19.27
C VAL A 123 -6.34 -0.26 20.15
N ASN A 124 -6.54 -0.85 21.32
CA ASN A 124 -7.66 -0.48 22.18
C ASN A 124 -7.19 -0.37 23.63
N PRO A 125 -6.83 0.83 24.10
CA PRO A 125 -6.37 1.01 25.47
C PRO A 125 -7.49 0.70 26.48
N GLU A 126 -7.09 0.08 27.59
CA GLU A 126 -7.93 -0.12 28.75
C GLU A 126 -7.67 1.01 29.76
N ALA A 127 -8.73 1.57 30.34
CA ALA A 127 -8.60 2.54 31.41
C ALA A 127 -8.10 1.84 32.68
N ALA A 128 -7.05 2.35 33.30
CA ALA A 128 -6.62 1.88 34.61
C ALA A 128 -7.74 2.10 35.63
N ALA A 129 -7.93 1.12 36.53
CA ALA A 129 -8.88 1.26 37.62
C ALA A 129 -8.54 2.51 38.44
N LYS A 130 -9.48 3.47 38.51
CA LYS A 130 -9.32 4.65 39.36
C LYS A 130 -9.00 4.20 40.79
N PRO A 131 -7.95 4.72 41.45
CA PRO A 131 -7.77 4.45 42.86
C PRO A 131 -9.03 4.90 43.60
N ALA A 132 -9.60 4.00 44.42
CA ALA A 132 -10.75 4.33 45.24
C ALA A 132 -10.41 5.60 46.04
N ALA A 133 -11.23 6.64 45.89
CA ALA A 133 -11.09 7.85 46.71
C ALA A 133 -11.16 7.43 48.18
N LYS A 134 -10.08 7.68 48.93
CA LYS A 134 -9.93 7.33 50.34
C LYS A 134 -10.39 8.47 51.22
#